data_AF-A0A377E3L2-F1
#
_entry.id   AF-A0A377E3L2-F1
#
_cell.length_a   1.000
_cell.length_b   1.000
_cell.length_c   1.000
_cell.angle_alpha   90.00
_cell.angle_beta   90.00
_cell.angle_gamma   90.00
#
_symmetry.space_group_name_H-M   'P 1'
#
loop_
_entity.id
_entity.type
_entity.pdbx_description
1 polymer ?
#
loop_
_entity_poly.entity_id
_entity_poly.type
_entity_poly.pdbx_seq_one_letter_code
_entity_poly.pdbx_strand_id
1 'polypeptide(L)'
;MMQNTTVKTLLAGKKYLLLQGPMGPFFNDVANWLETLEREAVNVVFNGGDRFYCRNRPYLTFTQTPKEFPSWLKETWKDYPFDTILCFGDCRPLHQAARAWAKAKGIRFLAFEEGYLRPHFITVEEGGVNAYSPFPAIPIFIVICPRCPPQRFSR
;
A
#
# COMPACT_ATOMS: atom_id res chain seq x y z
N MET A 1 21.71 -6.92 7.69
CA MET A 1 21.56 -7.44 6.32
C MET A 1 20.11 -7.58 5.82
N MET A 2 19.08 -7.10 6.54
CA MET A 2 17.66 -7.26 6.12
C MET A 2 17.16 -6.23 5.09
N GLN A 3 17.88 -5.13 4.81
CA GLN A 3 17.40 -4.07 3.91
C GLN A 3 17.43 -4.47 2.42
N ASN A 4 18.32 -5.38 2.02
CA ASN A 4 18.54 -5.69 0.60
C ASN A 4 17.40 -6.49 -0.05
N THR A 5 16.70 -7.35 0.69
CA THR A 5 15.64 -8.20 0.11
C THR A 5 14.39 -7.40 -0.20
N THR A 6 14.02 -6.50 0.71
CA THR A 6 12.84 -5.63 0.59
C THR A 6 12.96 -4.66 -0.59
N VAL A 7 14.13 -4.02 -0.73
CA VAL A 7 14.43 -3.14 -1.87
C VAL A 7 14.44 -3.93 -3.18
N LYS A 8 14.98 -5.16 -3.20
CA LYS A 8 14.92 -6.02 -4.39
C LYS A 8 13.49 -6.32 -4.82
N THR A 9 12.60 -6.64 -3.89
CA THR A 9 11.19 -6.89 -4.19
C THR A 9 10.49 -5.65 -4.76
N LEU A 10 10.77 -4.49 -4.17
CA LEU A 10 10.27 -3.22 -4.67
C LEU A 10 10.75 -3.02 -6.11
N LEU A 11 12.07 -3.08 -6.33
CA LEU A 11 12.73 -2.83 -7.61
C LEU A 11 12.50 -3.87 -8.70
N ALA A 12 11.85 -4.99 -8.39
CA ALA A 12 11.43 -5.96 -9.40
C ALA A 12 10.30 -5.42 -10.30
N GLY A 13 9.69 -4.26 -9.97
CA GLY A 13 8.71 -3.57 -10.81
C GLY A 13 9.28 -2.61 -11.81
N LYS A 14 8.50 -2.36 -12.86
CA LYS A 14 8.85 -1.44 -13.93
C LYS A 14 7.93 -0.23 -13.93
N LYS A 15 6.61 -0.46 -13.77
CA LYS A 15 5.57 0.56 -13.75
C LYS A 15 4.78 0.49 -12.45
N TYR A 16 4.81 1.59 -11.71
CA TYR A 16 4.24 1.70 -10.37
C TYR A 16 3.05 2.65 -10.38
N LEU A 17 1.98 2.24 -9.71
CA LEU A 17 0.87 3.09 -9.32
C LEU A 17 0.98 3.38 -7.83
N LEU A 18 1.21 4.65 -7.48
CA LEU A 18 1.36 5.10 -6.11
C LEU A 18 0.01 5.64 -5.62
N LEU A 19 -0.65 4.90 -4.72
CA LEU A 19 -1.89 5.33 -4.07
C LEU A 19 -1.59 6.36 -2.97
N GLN A 20 -2.50 6.47 -2.00
CA GLN A 20 -2.39 7.49 -0.97
C GLN A 20 -1.24 7.19 0.00
N GLY A 21 -0.40 8.20 0.21
CA GLY A 21 0.75 8.17 1.10
C GLY A 21 0.52 8.76 2.49
N PRO A 22 1.54 8.77 3.37
CA PRO A 22 1.53 9.62 4.55
C PRO A 22 1.52 11.09 4.11
N MET A 23 1.10 11.97 5.00
CA MET A 23 1.06 13.41 4.71
C MET A 23 2.48 13.93 4.47
N GLY A 24 2.75 14.49 3.29
CA GLY A 24 4.05 15.05 2.92
C GLY A 24 4.57 14.61 1.55
N PRO A 25 5.83 14.95 1.21
CA PRO A 25 6.42 14.67 -0.09
C PRO A 25 6.88 13.21 -0.26
N PHE A 26 6.72 12.35 0.73
CA PHE A 26 7.33 11.01 0.74
C PHE A 26 7.09 10.18 -0.52
N PHE A 27 5.86 10.08 -1.02
CA PHE A 27 5.60 9.32 -2.26
C PHE A 27 6.08 10.03 -3.52
N ASN A 28 6.22 11.35 -3.48
CA ASN A 28 6.87 12.10 -4.54
C ASN A 28 8.38 11.77 -4.55
N ASP A 29 9.02 11.70 -3.38
CA ASP A 29 10.43 11.31 -3.26
C ASP A 29 10.67 9.85 -3.69
N VAL A 30 9.76 8.93 -3.30
CA VAL A 30 9.81 7.52 -3.75
C VAL A 30 9.64 7.42 -5.26
N ALA A 31 8.71 8.18 -5.85
CA ALA A 31 8.53 8.22 -7.30
C ALA A 31 9.79 8.70 -8.02
N ASN A 32 10.38 9.81 -7.57
CA ASN A 32 11.65 10.33 -8.10
C ASN A 32 12.76 9.28 -8.00
N TRP A 33 12.88 8.62 -6.85
CA TRP A 33 13.90 7.61 -6.65
C TRP A 33 13.69 6.35 -7.50
N LEU A 34 12.44 5.96 -7.78
CA LEU A 34 12.16 4.89 -8.75
C LEU A 34 12.53 5.33 -10.17
N GLU A 35 12.26 6.58 -10.54
CA GLU A 35 12.60 7.15 -11.85
C GLU A 35 14.12 7.27 -12.08
N THR A 36 14.92 7.62 -11.06
CA THR A 36 16.40 7.60 -11.18
C THR A 36 16.94 6.20 -11.43
N LEU A 37 16.14 5.18 -11.16
CA LEU A 37 16.43 3.79 -11.41
C LEU A 37 15.81 3.31 -12.73
N GLU A 38 15.33 4.18 -13.63
CA GLU A 38 14.69 3.79 -14.91
C GLU A 38 13.36 3.02 -14.75
N ARG A 39 12.63 3.30 -13.66
CA ARG A 39 11.25 2.83 -13.47
C ARG A 39 10.27 3.97 -13.69
N GLU A 40 9.03 3.64 -14.02
CA GLU A 40 7.96 4.63 -14.20
C GLU A 40 7.04 4.60 -12.97
N ALA A 41 6.76 5.77 -12.39
CA ALA A 41 5.93 5.86 -11.18
C ALA A 41 4.92 7.00 -11.31
N VAL A 42 3.64 6.68 -11.11
CA VAL A 42 2.55 7.65 -11.24
C VAL A 42 1.77 7.74 -9.93
N ASN A 43 1.64 8.96 -9.41
CA ASN A 43 0.90 9.25 -8.18
C ASN A 43 -0.59 9.38 -8.44
N VAL A 44 -1.41 8.84 -7.53
CA VAL A 44 -2.84 9.03 -7.50
C VAL A 44 -3.19 10.07 -6.44
N VAL A 45 -3.83 11.14 -6.88
CA VAL A 45 -4.31 12.25 -6.05
C VAL A 45 -5.76 11.98 -5.67
N PHE A 46 -6.02 11.81 -4.37
CA PHE A 46 -7.37 11.63 -3.83
C PHE A 46 -7.95 12.92 -3.23
N ASN A 47 -7.10 13.84 -2.81
CA ASN A 47 -7.50 15.09 -2.16
C ASN A 47 -6.59 16.27 -2.56
N GLY A 48 -6.98 17.50 -2.19
CA GLY A 48 -6.21 18.71 -2.50
C GLY A 48 -4.83 18.79 -1.85
N GLY A 49 -4.63 18.13 -0.71
CA GLY A 49 -3.33 18.01 -0.05
C GLY A 49 -2.37 17.16 -0.88
N ASP A 50 -2.81 15.99 -1.36
CA ASP A 50 -2.02 15.13 -2.25
C ASP A 50 -1.62 15.91 -3.52
N ARG A 51 -2.53 16.73 -4.06
CA ARG A 51 -2.26 17.59 -5.21
C ARG A 51 -1.14 18.59 -4.94
N PHE A 52 -1.13 19.21 -3.76
CA PHE A 52 -0.08 20.16 -3.39
C PHE A 52 1.31 19.50 -3.36
N TYR A 53 1.40 18.28 -2.82
CA TYR A 53 2.66 17.54 -2.76
C TYR A 53 3.08 16.95 -4.12
N CYS A 54 2.14 16.65 -5.02
CA CYS A 54 2.42 16.07 -6.34
C CYS A 54 2.49 17.10 -7.48
N ARG A 55 2.41 18.41 -7.20
CA ARG A 55 2.24 19.48 -8.21
C ARG A 55 3.31 19.56 -9.30
N ASN A 56 4.50 19.00 -9.07
CA ASN A 56 5.64 19.08 -9.99
C ASN A 56 5.84 17.81 -10.85
N ARG A 57 4.88 16.88 -10.85
CA ARG A 57 5.01 15.60 -11.58
C ARG A 57 3.68 15.18 -12.21
N PRO A 58 3.69 14.32 -13.25
CA PRO A 58 2.46 13.71 -13.75
C PRO A 58 1.77 12.91 -12.64
N TYR A 59 0.47 13.14 -12.48
CA TYR A 59 -0.36 12.43 -11.50
C TYR A 59 -1.72 12.12 -12.11
N LEU A 60 -2.34 11.05 -11.62
CA LEU A 60 -3.72 10.70 -11.91
C LEU A 60 -4.61 11.22 -10.79
N THR A 61 -5.81 11.67 -11.13
CA THR A 61 -6.76 12.16 -10.13
C THR A 61 -7.90 11.17 -9.98
N PHE A 62 -8.22 10.80 -8.75
CA PHE A 62 -9.41 10.05 -8.42
C PHE A 62 -10.43 10.97 -7.74
N THR A 63 -11.52 11.30 -8.44
CA THR A 63 -12.59 12.19 -7.95
C THR A 63 -13.93 11.47 -7.75
N GLN A 64 -13.98 10.16 -8.02
CA GLN A 64 -15.19 9.36 -7.96
C GLN A 64 -15.45 8.79 -6.56
N THR A 65 -16.55 8.06 -6.39
CA THR A 65 -16.86 7.44 -5.10
C THR A 65 -16.01 6.19 -4.84
N PRO A 66 -15.74 5.81 -3.57
CA PRO A 66 -14.94 4.62 -3.27
C PRO A 66 -15.45 3.32 -3.89
N LYS A 67 -16.76 3.23 -4.20
CA LYS A 67 -17.36 2.08 -4.88
C LYS A 67 -16.94 1.96 -6.35
N GLU A 68 -16.63 3.07 -6.99
CA GLU A 68 -16.22 3.14 -8.40
C GLU A 68 -14.72 2.93 -8.57
N PHE A 69 -13.96 2.94 -7.47
CA PHE A 69 -12.51 2.80 -7.49
C PHE A 69 -11.99 1.55 -8.22
N PRO A 70 -12.59 0.34 -8.10
CA PRO A 70 -12.16 -0.82 -8.89
C PRO A 70 -12.37 -0.64 -10.41
N SER A 71 -13.46 0.04 -10.81
CA SER A 71 -13.72 0.37 -12.21
C SER A 71 -12.70 1.38 -12.73
N TRP A 72 -12.44 2.42 -11.94
CA TRP A 72 -11.41 3.40 -12.24
C TRP A 72 -10.01 2.77 -12.36
N LEU A 73 -9.64 1.83 -11.48
CA LEU A 73 -8.39 1.08 -11.57
C LEU A 73 -8.31 0.28 -12.88
N LYS A 74 -9.41 -0.35 -13.29
CA LYS A 74 -9.48 -1.10 -14.55
C LYS A 74 -9.30 -0.20 -15.77
N GLU A 75 -9.90 0.98 -15.77
CA GLU A 75 -9.75 1.96 -16.85
C GLU A 75 -8.33 2.51 -16.87
N THR A 76 -7.84 2.98 -15.73
CA THR A 76 -6.47 3.48 -15.55
C THR A 76 -5.44 2.46 -16.02
N TRP A 77 -5.63 1.16 -15.73
CA TRP A 77 -4.70 0.12 -16.14
C TRP A 77 -4.67 -0.12 -17.65
N LYS A 78 -5.75 0.20 -18.39
CA LYS A 78 -5.74 0.13 -19.86
C LYS A 78 -4.82 1.19 -20.48
N ASP A 79 -4.86 2.41 -19.93
CA ASP A 79 -4.05 3.53 -20.41
C ASP A 79 -2.61 3.45 -19.88
N TYR A 80 -2.47 3.05 -18.62
CA TYR A 80 -1.20 2.89 -17.92
C TYR A 80 -1.10 1.49 -17.31
N PRO A 81 -0.58 0.48 -18.05
CA PRO A 81 -0.51 -0.90 -17.60
C PRO A 81 0.58 -1.10 -16.55
N PHE A 82 0.31 -0.69 -15.32
CA PHE A 82 1.20 -0.85 -14.18
C PHE A 82 1.27 -2.31 -13.72
N ASP A 83 2.43 -2.71 -13.20
CA ASP A 83 2.70 -4.06 -12.70
C ASP A 83 2.81 -4.13 -11.17
N THR A 84 2.92 -2.96 -10.53
CA THR A 84 3.06 -2.83 -9.07
C THR A 84 2.21 -1.68 -8.54
N ILE A 85 1.46 -1.91 -7.47
CA ILE A 85 0.74 -0.89 -6.70
C ILE A 85 1.48 -0.68 -5.37
N LEU A 86 1.72 0.58 -5.02
CA LEU A 86 2.27 0.99 -3.73
C LEU A 86 1.27 1.83 -2.96
N CYS A 87 1.12 1.59 -1.66
CA CYS A 87 0.25 2.40 -0.78
C CYS A 87 0.88 2.59 0.60
N PHE A 88 0.37 3.54 1.39
CA PHE A 88 0.72 3.68 2.81
C PHE A 88 -0.43 3.26 3.72
N GLY A 89 -0.17 2.24 4.54
CA GLY A 89 -1.18 1.47 5.24
C GLY A 89 -2.10 0.72 4.27
N ASP A 90 -2.69 -0.39 4.70
CA ASP A 90 -3.62 -1.18 3.88
C ASP A 90 -5.07 -1.13 4.40
N CYS A 91 -5.28 -0.56 5.59
CA CYS A 91 -6.59 -0.54 6.25
C CYS A 91 -7.63 0.37 5.57
N ARG A 92 -7.24 1.24 4.63
CA ARG A 92 -8.18 2.16 3.97
C ARG A 92 -9.07 1.40 2.97
N PRO A 93 -10.38 1.70 2.87
CA PRO A 93 -11.28 1.00 1.95
C PRO A 93 -10.79 0.97 0.50
N LEU A 94 -10.19 2.07 0.03
CA LEU A 94 -9.60 2.16 -1.32
C LEU A 94 -8.39 1.23 -1.48
N HIS A 95 -7.54 1.11 -0.45
CA HIS A 95 -6.37 0.25 -0.49
C HIS A 95 -6.76 -1.23 -0.45
N GLN A 96 -7.78 -1.59 0.34
CA GLN A 96 -8.36 -2.94 0.34
C GLN A 96 -8.94 -3.30 -1.03
N ALA A 97 -9.67 -2.37 -1.65
CA ALA A 97 -10.20 -2.55 -3.00
C ALA A 97 -9.07 -2.71 -4.05
N ALA A 98 -8.01 -1.89 -3.97
CA ALA A 98 -6.83 -2.03 -4.82
C ALA A 98 -6.15 -3.39 -4.64
N ARG A 99 -6.01 -3.85 -3.39
CA ARG A 99 -5.40 -5.15 -3.08
C ARG A 99 -6.21 -6.30 -3.68
N ALA A 100 -7.53 -6.28 -3.52
CA ALA A 100 -8.41 -7.30 -4.09
C ALA A 100 -8.35 -7.32 -5.63
N TRP A 101 -8.37 -6.14 -6.25
CA TRP A 101 -8.26 -6.00 -7.69
C TRP A 101 -6.90 -6.45 -8.23
N ALA A 102 -5.81 -6.06 -7.55
CA ALA A 102 -4.46 -6.46 -7.92
C ALA A 102 -4.25 -7.97 -7.80
N LYS A 103 -4.82 -8.59 -6.75
CA LYS A 103 -4.80 -10.04 -6.56
C LYS A 103 -5.43 -10.76 -7.75
N ALA A 104 -6.65 -10.38 -8.14
CA ALA A 104 -7.34 -11.00 -9.27
C ALA A 104 -6.67 -10.79 -10.64
N LYS A 105 -5.65 -9.92 -10.71
CA LYS A 105 -4.89 -9.61 -11.92
C LYS A 105 -3.46 -10.10 -11.89
N GLY A 106 -3.01 -10.74 -10.80
CA GLY A 106 -1.60 -11.08 -10.60
C GLY A 106 -0.66 -9.87 -10.51
N ILE A 107 -1.18 -8.69 -10.14
CA ILE A 107 -0.40 -7.46 -9.98
C ILE A 107 0.15 -7.41 -8.56
N ARG A 108 1.41 -6.96 -8.41
CA ARG A 108 2.03 -6.86 -7.10
C ARG A 108 1.42 -5.72 -6.31
N PHE A 109 1.17 -5.98 -5.04
CA PHE A 109 0.70 -4.97 -4.10
C PHE A 109 1.72 -4.84 -2.97
N LEU A 110 2.10 -3.61 -2.66
CA LEU A 110 3.15 -3.30 -1.69
C LEU A 110 2.66 -2.17 -0.78
N ALA A 111 2.77 -2.37 0.54
CA ALA A 111 2.32 -1.37 1.51
C ALA A 111 3.49 -0.87 2.37
N PHE A 112 3.56 0.44 2.61
CA PHE A 112 4.46 1.05 3.58
C PHE A 112 3.74 1.29 4.92
N GLU A 113 4.45 1.16 6.03
CA GLU A 113 4.01 1.53 7.38
C GLU A 113 5.16 2.16 8.17
N GLU A 114 4.89 3.25 8.91
CA GLU A 114 5.80 3.93 9.87
C GLU A 114 7.32 3.70 9.67
N GLY A 115 7.83 3.94 8.45
CA GLY A 115 9.26 3.84 8.11
C GLY A 115 9.74 2.51 7.48
N TYR A 116 8.86 1.55 7.23
CA TYR A 116 9.19 0.25 6.63
C TYR A 116 8.22 -0.16 5.52
N LEU A 117 8.75 -0.87 4.51
CA LEU A 117 7.93 -1.58 3.53
C LEU A 117 7.46 -2.91 4.13
N ARG A 118 6.15 -3.15 4.24
CA ARG A 118 5.55 -4.41 4.69
C ARG A 118 5.58 -5.44 3.56
N PRO A 119 6.44 -6.48 3.64
CA PRO A 119 6.56 -7.49 2.57
C PRO A 119 5.40 -8.49 2.58
N HIS A 120 4.64 -8.62 3.67
CA HIS A 120 3.56 -9.61 3.80
C HIS A 120 2.36 -9.39 2.85
N PHE A 121 2.39 -8.35 2.01
CA PHE A 121 1.34 -8.03 1.04
C PHE A 121 1.74 -8.28 -0.41
N ILE A 122 2.94 -8.80 -0.67
CA ILE A 122 3.42 -9.13 -2.02
C ILE A 122 2.53 -10.23 -2.62
N THR A 123 1.70 -9.88 -3.60
CA THR A 123 0.82 -10.85 -4.30
C THR A 123 1.58 -11.58 -5.40
N VAL A 124 1.42 -12.92 -5.48
CA VAL A 124 1.93 -13.79 -6.55
C VAL A 124 0.82 -14.81 -6.91
N GLU A 125 0.56 -15.01 -8.20
CA GLU A 125 -0.48 -15.92 -8.74
C GLU A 125 0.10 -17.07 -9.60
N GLU A 126 -0.78 -17.87 -10.20
CA GLU A 126 -0.73 -19.34 -10.36
C GLU A 126 0.54 -19.94 -10.98
N GLY A 127 1.54 -20.07 -10.10
CA GLY A 127 2.63 -21.05 -10.06
C GLY A 127 3.24 -21.18 -8.64
N GLY A 128 2.66 -20.47 -7.66
CA GLY A 128 2.99 -20.55 -6.24
C GLY A 128 3.32 -19.19 -5.61
N VAL A 129 2.46 -18.72 -4.68
CA VAL A 129 2.75 -18.76 -3.23
C VAL A 129 1.44 -18.94 -2.44
N ASN A 130 1.26 -20.12 -1.86
CA ASN A 130 0.54 -20.43 -0.61
C ASN A 130 0.79 -21.92 -0.30
N ALA A 131 2.06 -22.32 -0.20
CA ALA A 131 2.37 -23.57 0.47
C ALA A 131 2.19 -23.33 1.98
N TYR A 132 1.07 -23.84 2.51
CA TYR A 132 0.80 -24.10 3.93
C TYR A 132 0.92 -22.92 4.92
N SER A 133 -0.24 -22.42 5.35
CA SER A 133 -0.51 -22.27 6.79
C SER A 133 -2.01 -22.25 7.05
N PRO A 134 -2.55 -23.17 7.87
CA PRO A 134 -3.92 -23.07 8.37
C PRO A 134 -4.00 -21.90 9.35
N PHE A 135 -5.05 -21.10 9.17
CA PHE A 135 -5.51 -20.11 10.13
C PHE A 135 -5.76 -20.78 11.50
N PRO A 136 -5.42 -20.12 12.61
CA PRO A 136 -6.39 -20.06 13.69
C PRO A 136 -6.76 -18.61 13.99
N ALA A 137 -8.07 -18.41 14.06
CA ALA A 137 -8.72 -17.21 14.54
C ALA A 137 -8.31 -16.92 15.99
N ILE A 138 -7.79 -15.73 16.28
CA ILE A 138 -7.91 -15.13 17.63
C ILE A 138 -8.09 -13.61 17.48
N PRO A 139 -9.17 -13.02 18.04
CA PRO A 139 -9.35 -11.57 18.08
C PRO A 139 -8.49 -11.02 19.23
N ILE A 140 -7.50 -10.17 18.95
CA ILE A 140 -6.78 -9.49 20.03
C ILE A 140 -7.52 -8.20 20.41
N PHE A 141 -8.01 -8.24 21.64
CA PHE A 141 -8.76 -7.24 22.37
C PHE A 141 -7.89 -5.98 22.63
N ILE A 142 -8.51 -4.80 22.59
CA ILE A 142 -7.93 -3.54 23.11
C ILE A 142 -7.54 -3.75 24.58
N VAL A 143 -6.27 -3.55 24.92
CA VAL A 143 -5.84 -3.33 26.31
C VAL A 143 -5.64 -1.83 26.51
N ILE A 144 -6.65 -1.19 27.08
CA ILE A 144 -6.51 0.07 27.79
C ILE A 144 -5.51 -0.18 28.93
N CYS A 145 -4.40 0.57 28.93
CA CYS A 145 -3.38 0.51 29.95
C CYS A 145 -3.92 1.10 31.27
N PRO A 146 -4.12 0.31 32.35
CA PRO A 146 -4.52 0.83 33.64
C PRO A 146 -3.28 0.84 34.54
N ARG A 147 -2.55 1.96 34.56
CA ARG A 147 -1.68 2.23 35.73
C ARG A 147 -2.58 2.61 36.89
N CYS A 148 -3.05 1.62 37.64
CA CYS A 148 -3.58 1.86 38.98
C CYS A 148 -3.08 0.74 39.90
N PRO A 149 -2.36 1.06 40.99
CA PRO A 149 -1.83 0.04 41.88
C PRO A 149 -2.94 -0.62 42.73
N PRO A 150 -2.75 -1.87 43.17
CA PRO A 150 -3.77 -2.64 43.86
C PRO A 150 -4.01 -2.10 45.27
N GLN A 151 -5.24 -1.66 45.56
CA GLN A 151 -5.68 -1.44 46.94
C GLN A 151 -6.21 -2.77 47.51
N ARG A 152 -5.56 -3.21 48.60
CA ARG A 152 -5.91 -4.38 49.41
C ARG A 152 -7.33 -4.26 49.96
N PHE A 153 -8.14 -5.30 49.76
CA PHE A 153 -9.31 -5.54 50.59
C PHE A 153 -8.87 -6.16 51.92
N SER A 154 -9.28 -5.54 53.03
CA SER A 154 -9.41 -6.19 54.33
C SER A 154 -10.89 -6.19 54.71
N ARG A 155 -11.31 -7.33 55.26
CA ARG A 155 -12.63 -7.80 55.68
C ARG A 155 -13.67 -6.76 56.07
#